data_AF-A0A4Q0Z0H3-F1
#
_entry.id   AF-A0A4Q0Z0H3-F1
#
_cell.length_a   1.000
_cell.length_b   1.000
_cell.length_c   1.000
_cell.angle_alpha   90.00
_cell.angle_beta   90.00
_cell.angle_gamma   90.00
#
_symmetry.space_group_name_H-M   'P 1'
#
loop_
_entity.id
_entity.type
_entity.pdbx_description
1 polymer ?
#
loop_
_entity_poly.entity_id
_entity_poly.type
_entity_poly.pdbx_seq_one_letter_code
_entity_poly.pdbx_strand_id
1 'polypeptide(L)'
;MNKVVLKLKSPKKFSLYCPFTNEKLYNEDSSFEIYEGAGNYLFSICEDCLFFDAGNNEEIERYWNNSALEAIEKFVENHKEENILVIEVQDDEDTYWYGFLNEDNIELTAEELEEKFIK
;
A
#
# COMPACT_ATOMS: atom_id res chain seq x y z
N MET A 1 -11.76 7.05 -3.99
CA MET A 1 -10.43 6.45 -3.77
C MET A 1 -9.69 6.32 -5.10
N ASN A 2 -8.46 6.83 -5.18
CA ASN A 2 -7.56 6.58 -6.31
C ASN A 2 -6.83 5.24 -6.07
N LYS A 3 -7.23 4.19 -6.79
CA LYS A 3 -6.74 2.81 -6.57
C LYS A 3 -6.22 2.19 -7.85
N VAL A 4 -5.08 1.50 -7.76
CA VAL A 4 -4.49 0.68 -8.82
C VAL A 4 -4.39 -0.76 -8.33
N VAL A 5 -4.66 -1.73 -9.22
CA VAL A 5 -4.61 -3.17 -8.92
C VAL A 5 -3.46 -3.81 -9.69
N LEU A 6 -2.51 -4.39 -8.96
CA LEU A 6 -1.36 -5.14 -9.48
C LEU A 6 -1.61 -6.64 -9.25
N LYS A 7 -1.67 -7.40 -10.35
CA LYS A 7 -1.85 -8.85 -10.31
C LYS A 7 -0.52 -9.52 -10.56
N LEU A 8 0.10 -10.02 -9.51
CA LEU A 8 1.46 -10.54 -9.58
C LEU A 8 1.44 -12.06 -9.74
N LYS A 9 2.38 -12.57 -10.54
CA LYS A 9 2.73 -13.99 -10.50
C LYS A 9 3.89 -14.14 -9.51
N SER A 10 3.59 -14.62 -8.31
CA SER A 10 4.45 -14.67 -7.12
C SER A 10 5.96 -14.63 -7.42
N PRO A 11 6.59 -13.43 -7.41
CA PRO A 11 8.00 -13.29 -7.70
C PRO A 11 8.84 -13.93 -6.58
N LYS A 12 9.85 -14.73 -6.94
CA LYS A 12 10.68 -15.45 -5.96
C LYS A 12 11.53 -14.55 -5.06
N LYS A 13 11.77 -13.29 -5.47
CA LYS A 13 12.55 -12.30 -4.73
C LYS A 13 12.17 -10.91 -5.21
N PHE A 14 11.82 -10.02 -4.29
CA PHE A 14 11.53 -8.62 -4.57
C PHE A 14 11.74 -7.76 -3.32
N SER A 15 11.79 -6.45 -3.52
CA SER A 15 11.76 -5.40 -2.50
C SER A 15 10.70 -4.38 -2.85
N LEU A 16 10.07 -3.80 -1.83
CA LEU A 16 9.05 -2.77 -2.01
C LEU A 16 9.66 -1.37 -1.87
N TYR A 17 9.14 -0.41 -2.63
CA TYR A 17 9.63 0.97 -2.65
C TYR A 17 8.47 1.96 -2.69
N CYS A 18 8.64 3.14 -2.12
CA CYS A 18 7.69 4.22 -2.35
C CYS A 18 7.71 4.61 -3.85
N PRO A 19 6.56 4.59 -4.55
CA PRO A 19 6.53 4.86 -5.99
C PRO A 19 6.87 6.32 -6.34
N PHE A 20 6.67 7.25 -5.40
CA PHE A 20 6.92 8.68 -5.61
C PHE A 20 8.35 9.08 -5.27
N THR A 21 8.90 8.60 -4.15
CA THR A 21 10.24 9.00 -3.69
C THR A 21 11.34 8.00 -4.06
N ASN A 22 10.97 6.79 -4.50
CA ASN A 22 11.88 5.70 -4.81
C ASN A 22 12.71 5.21 -3.60
N GLU A 23 12.27 5.54 -2.38
CA GLU A 23 12.86 5.05 -1.14
C GLU A 23 12.42 3.63 -0.85
N LYS A 24 13.35 2.79 -0.36
CA LYS A 24 13.09 1.39 -0.05
C LYS A 24 12.23 1.29 1.21
N LEU A 25 11.15 0.52 1.14
CA LEU A 25 10.34 0.13 2.29
C LEU A 25 11.03 -1.06 2.97
N TYR A 26 10.98 -1.12 4.29
CA TYR A 26 11.63 -2.22 5.01
C TYR A 26 10.72 -3.46 4.97
N ASN A 27 11.03 -4.37 4.05
CA ASN A 27 10.37 -5.67 3.87
C ASN A 27 11.42 -6.79 3.70
N GLU A 28 11.06 -8.03 4.03
CA GLU A 28 11.90 -9.20 3.69
C GLU A 28 11.94 -9.42 2.18
N ASP A 29 13.02 -10.04 1.70
CA ASP A 29 13.35 -10.30 0.28
C ASP A 29 12.42 -11.34 -0.40
N SER A 30 11.11 -11.21 -0.22
CA SER A 30 10.00 -12.01 -0.79
C SER A 30 8.67 -11.75 -0.05
N SER A 31 8.62 -10.76 0.85
CA SER A 31 7.47 -10.50 1.69
C SER A 31 6.78 -9.20 1.27
N PHE A 32 5.47 -9.24 1.22
CA PHE A 32 4.60 -8.09 1.04
C PHE A 32 4.36 -7.33 2.36
N GLU A 33 4.77 -7.91 3.49
CA GLU A 33 4.68 -7.26 4.78
C GLU A 33 5.72 -6.13 4.88
N ILE A 34 5.27 -4.95 5.27
CA ILE A 34 6.14 -3.80 5.55
C ILE A 34 6.32 -3.68 7.06
N TYR A 35 7.58 -3.78 7.49
CA TYR A 35 7.98 -3.62 8.88
C TYR A 35 8.31 -2.16 9.23
N GLU A 36 8.73 -1.35 8.25
CA GLU A 36 8.97 0.09 8.42
C GLU A 36 8.72 0.82 7.09
N GLY A 37 7.94 1.90 7.16
CA GLY A 37 7.64 2.76 6.00
C GLY A 37 8.78 3.72 5.65
N ALA A 38 8.80 4.22 4.42
CA ALA A 38 9.73 5.25 3.96
C ALA A 38 9.07 6.17 2.92
N GLY A 39 9.59 7.39 2.76
CA GLY A 39 9.04 8.40 1.87
C GLY A 39 7.60 8.76 2.24
N ASN A 40 6.72 8.77 1.23
CA ASN A 40 5.32 9.15 1.39
C ASN A 40 4.41 7.99 1.79
N TYR A 41 4.96 7.00 2.48
CA TYR A 41 4.20 5.84 2.94
C TYR A 41 3.19 6.23 4.02
N LEU A 42 1.95 5.73 3.90
CA LEU A 42 0.87 5.97 4.86
C LEU A 42 0.43 4.73 5.60
N PHE A 43 0.26 3.59 4.94
CA PHE A 43 -0.25 2.37 5.57
C PHE A 43 0.01 1.13 4.72
N SER A 44 -0.08 -0.05 5.35
CA SER A 44 -0.15 -1.33 4.67
C SER A 44 -0.98 -2.33 5.46
N ILE A 45 -1.76 -3.13 4.77
CA ILE A 45 -2.78 -4.02 5.34
C ILE A 45 -2.98 -5.24 4.43
N CYS A 46 -3.20 -6.42 5.00
CA CYS A 46 -3.59 -7.62 4.26
C CYS A 46 -5.07 -7.93 4.50
N GLU A 47 -5.67 -8.81 3.69
CA GLU A 47 -7.09 -9.14 3.75
C GLU A 47 -7.57 -9.56 5.15
N ASP A 48 -6.73 -10.33 5.85
CA ASP A 48 -7.03 -10.90 7.16
C ASP A 48 -6.15 -10.34 8.31
N CYS A 49 -5.29 -9.35 8.05
CA CYS A 49 -4.32 -8.85 9.04
C CYS A 49 -3.92 -7.35 8.89
N LEU A 50 -3.71 -6.67 10.03
CA LEU A 50 -3.02 -5.38 10.12
C LEU A 50 -1.53 -5.62 10.40
N PHE A 51 -0.65 -4.98 9.63
CA PHE A 51 0.78 -4.97 9.93
C PHE A 51 1.06 -3.93 11.02
N PHE A 52 1.35 -4.37 12.24
CA PHE A 52 1.21 -3.55 13.46
C PHE A 52 2.11 -2.30 13.57
N ASP A 53 3.12 -2.11 12.72
CA ASP A 53 4.18 -1.12 12.95
C ASP A 53 4.41 -0.10 11.81
N ALA A 54 3.49 0.04 10.86
CA ALA A 54 3.72 0.89 9.70
C ALA A 54 2.60 1.93 9.48
N GLY A 55 2.93 3.20 9.79
CA GLY A 55 2.14 4.38 9.39
C GLY A 55 0.85 4.61 10.20
N ASN A 56 -0.26 4.85 9.50
CA ASN A 56 -1.57 5.23 10.05
C ASN A 56 -2.47 4.02 10.38
N ASN A 57 -1.89 2.84 10.56
CA ASN A 57 -2.62 1.59 10.78
C ASN A 57 -3.52 1.63 12.03
N GLU A 58 -3.15 2.37 13.09
CA GLU A 58 -4.01 2.56 14.27
C GLU A 58 -5.33 3.25 13.93
N GLU A 59 -5.33 4.19 12.98
CA GLU A 59 -6.57 4.85 12.55
C GLU A 59 -7.44 3.89 11.74
N ILE A 60 -6.82 3.17 10.80
CA ILE A 60 -7.51 2.20 9.93
C ILE A 60 -8.13 1.08 10.77
N GLU A 61 -7.44 0.61 11.80
CA GLU A 61 -7.93 -0.41 12.73
C GLU A 61 -9.26 0.00 13.39
N ARG A 62 -9.45 1.29 13.72
CA ARG A 62 -10.71 1.79 14.29
C ARG A 62 -11.89 1.68 13.32
N TYR A 63 -11.62 1.58 12.02
CA TYR A 63 -12.63 1.39 10.98
C TYR A 63 -12.82 -0.09 10.60
N TRP A 64 -11.89 -0.96 10.99
CA TRP A 64 -11.90 -2.38 10.65
C TRP A 64 -12.90 -3.16 11.50
N ASN A 65 -14.14 -3.23 11.01
CA ASN A 65 -15.17 -4.11 11.58
C ASN A 65 -15.29 -5.45 10.84
N ASN A 66 -15.45 -5.41 9.51
CA ASN A 66 -15.79 -6.59 8.71
C ASN A 66 -14.90 -6.79 7.47
N SER A 67 -14.15 -5.77 7.05
CA SER A 67 -13.33 -5.82 5.82
C SER A 67 -12.19 -4.80 5.88
N ALA A 68 -10.99 -5.22 5.49
CA ALA A 68 -9.84 -4.34 5.30
C ALA A 68 -10.15 -3.23 4.28
N LEU A 69 -10.81 -3.57 3.16
CA LEU A 69 -11.17 -2.60 2.13
C LEU A 69 -12.13 -1.53 2.64
N GLU A 70 -13.17 -1.89 3.39
CA GLU A 70 -14.10 -0.92 3.98
C GLU A 70 -13.38 0.04 4.96
N ALA A 71 -12.39 -0.46 5.70
CA ALA A 71 -11.59 0.34 6.60
C ALA A 71 -10.72 1.36 5.85
N ILE A 72 -10.07 0.92 4.76
CA ILE A 72 -9.28 1.78 3.87
C ILE A 72 -10.16 2.83 3.21
N GLU A 73 -11.34 2.45 2.71
CA GLU A 73 -12.26 3.39 2.06
C GLU A 73 -12.68 4.51 3.03
N LYS A 74 -12.97 4.16 4.29
CA LYS A 74 -13.27 5.14 5.34
C LYS A 74 -12.09 6.04 5.66
N PHE A 75 -10.89 5.47 5.77
CA PHE A 75 -9.67 6.26 5.97
C PHE A 75 -9.48 7.27 4.83
N VAL A 76 -9.53 6.82 3.58
CA VAL A 76 -9.37 7.70 2.41
C VAL A 76 -10.48 8.77 2.33
N GLU A 77 -11.72 8.45 2.68
CA GLU A 77 -12.82 9.43 2.72
C GLU A 77 -12.61 10.49 3.82
N ASN A 78 -12.11 10.08 4.98
CA ASN A 78 -11.79 11.02 6.07
C ASN A 78 -10.59 11.92 5.74
N HIS A 79 -9.70 11.46 4.86
CA HIS A 79 -8.55 12.19 4.33
C HIS A 79 -8.75 12.64 2.87
N LYS A 80 -9.99 12.91 2.45
CA LYS A 80 -10.31 13.26 1.04
C LYS A 80 -9.66 14.53 0.49
N GLU A 81 -9.16 15.40 1.37
CA GLU A 81 -8.40 16.60 0.99
C GLU A 81 -6.96 16.23 0.58
N GLU A 82 -6.51 15.02 0.93
CA GLU A 82 -5.20 14.47 0.56
C GLU A 82 -5.30 13.64 -0.73
N ASN A 83 -4.28 13.75 -1.58
CA ASN A 83 -4.17 12.92 -2.78
C ASN A 83 -3.54 11.56 -2.43
N ILE A 84 -4.35 10.64 -1.91
CA ILE A 84 -3.88 9.31 -1.50
C ILE A 84 -3.99 8.33 -2.68
N LEU A 85 -2.86 7.73 -3.07
CA LEU A 85 -2.80 6.56 -3.93
C LEU A 85 -2.94 5.29 -3.08
N VAL A 86 -3.83 4.40 -3.48
CA VAL A 86 -3.94 3.04 -2.94
C VAL A 86 -3.46 2.04 -3.99
N ILE A 87 -2.45 1.25 -3.64
CA ILE A 87 -1.99 0.11 -4.46
C ILE A 87 -2.57 -1.15 -3.84
N GLU A 88 -3.36 -1.89 -4.61
CA GLU A 88 -3.83 -3.23 -4.27
C GLU A 88 -2.97 -4.26 -4.99
N VAL A 89 -2.28 -5.10 -4.24
CA VAL A 89 -1.52 -6.24 -4.75
C VAL A 89 -2.31 -7.50 -4.51
N GLN A 90 -2.55 -8.26 -5.57
CA GLN A 90 -3.15 -9.59 -5.50
C GLN A 90 -2.08 -10.59 -5.93
N ASP A 91 -1.75 -11.55 -5.04
CA ASP A 91 -1.00 -12.74 -5.43
C ASP A 91 -1.94 -13.97 -5.50
N ASP A 92 -1.38 -15.18 -5.61
CA ASP A 92 -2.17 -16.40 -5.74
C ASP A 92 -2.93 -16.79 -4.45
N GLU A 93 -2.55 -16.23 -3.30
CA GLU A 93 -3.03 -16.61 -1.97
C GLU A 93 -3.77 -15.46 -1.28
N ASP A 94 -3.25 -14.24 -1.35
CA ASP A 94 -3.67 -13.11 -0.52
C ASP A 94 -3.82 -11.78 -1.30
N THR A 95 -4.56 -10.85 -0.68
CA THR A 95 -4.65 -9.45 -1.12
C THR A 95 -4.00 -8.52 -0.10
N TYR A 96 -3.17 -7.60 -0.58
CA TYR A 96 -2.49 -6.58 0.19
C TYR A 96 -2.85 -5.19 -0.33
N TRP A 97 -2.97 -4.21 0.55
CA TRP A 97 -3.14 -2.81 0.18
C TRP A 97 -2.08 -1.94 0.82
N TYR A 98 -1.68 -0.91 0.07
CA TYR A 98 -0.67 0.07 0.45
C TYR A 98 -1.16 1.47 0.17
N GLY A 99 -1.01 2.37 1.13
CA GLY A 99 -1.35 3.78 0.98
C GLY A 99 -0.11 4.64 0.81
N PHE A 100 -0.14 5.57 -0.15
CA PHE A 100 0.91 6.57 -0.35
C PHE A 100 0.33 7.96 -0.58
N LEU A 101 0.95 8.98 0.01
CA LEU A 101 0.60 10.37 -0.22
C LEU A 101 1.26 10.89 -1.51
N ASN A 102 0.45 11.41 -2.44
CA ASN A 102 0.90 12.01 -3.68
C ASN A 102 0.89 13.54 -3.59
N GLU A 103 1.78 14.10 -2.76
CA GLU A 103 1.87 15.56 -2.52
C GLU A 103 2.09 16.36 -3.81
N ASP A 104 2.89 15.81 -4.73
CA ASP A 104 3.29 16.46 -5.98
C ASP A 104 2.29 16.24 -7.13
N ASN A 105 1.18 15.54 -6.88
CA ASN A 105 0.17 15.18 -7.90
C ASN A 105 0.79 14.52 -9.15
N ILE A 106 1.77 13.63 -8.93
CA ILE A 106 2.43 12.89 -10.00
C ILE A 106 1.43 11.87 -10.56
N GLU A 107 1.13 11.97 -11.86
CA GLU A 107 0.36 10.97 -12.58
C GLU A 107 1.31 9.87 -13.06
N LEU A 108 1.12 8.66 -12.54
CA LEU A 108 1.84 7.45 -12.95
C LEU A 108 0.85 6.47 -13.57
N THR A 109 1.23 5.85 -14.68
CA THR A 109 0.50 4.71 -15.24
C THR A 109 0.63 3.48 -14.34
N ALA A 110 -0.26 2.49 -14.53
CA ALA A 110 -0.18 1.24 -13.78
C ALA A 110 1.16 0.50 -13.99
N GLU A 111 1.69 0.54 -15.22
CA GLU A 111 2.98 -0.07 -15.57
C GLU A 111 4.13 0.64 -14.83
N GLU A 112 4.15 1.97 -14.82
CA GLU A 112 5.16 2.74 -14.08
C GLU A 112 5.06 2.52 -12.57
N LEU A 113 3.85 2.39 -12.03
CA LEU A 113 3.63 2.09 -10.61
C LEU A 113 4.19 0.72 -10.25
N GLU A 114 3.92 -0.30 -11.05
CA GLU A 114 4.46 -1.66 -10.84
C GLU A 114 5.99 -1.65 -10.84
N GLU A 115 6.62 -1.05 -11.87
CA GLU A 115 8.09 -0.96 -12.00
C GLU A 115 8.75 -0.16 -10.87
N LYS A 116 8.07 0.86 -10.35
CA LYS A 116 8.59 1.69 -9.27
C LYS A 116 8.38 1.05 -7.91
N PHE A 117 7.23 0.42 -7.69
CA PHE A 117 6.81 -0.15 -6.41
C PHE A 117 7.54 -1.46 -6.10
N ILE A 118 7.76 -2.31 -7.09
CA ILE A 118 8.31 -3.67 -6.91
C ILE A 118 9.58 -3.83 -7.73
N LYS A 119 10.70 -4.18 -7.07
CA LYS A 119 12.01 -4.35 -7.71
C LYS A 119 12.77 -5.59 -7.24
#